data_AF-A0A3M1KQM6-F1
#
_entry.id   AF-A0A3M1KQM6-F1
#
_cell.length_a   1.000
_cell.length_b   1.000
_cell.length_c   1.000
_cell.angle_alpha   90.00
_cell.angle_beta   90.00
_cell.angle_gamma   90.00
#
_symmetry.space_group_name_H-M   'P 1'
#
loop_
_entity.id
_entity.type
_entity.pdbx_description
1 polymer ?
#
loop_
_entity_poly.entity_id
_entity_poly.type
_entity_poly.pdbx_seq_one_letter_code
_entity_poly.pdbx_strand_id
1 'polypeptide(L)'
;MEVLLLVLSFLCLLALGVPIAWSIGLSSLLTLLLSMPALPAVTTVAQRMATGLDSFALLAIPLFILAGQIMNRGGIARRLIAFAKALVGSLPGGLAHVNIVAAMLFGAIAGSAVAA
;
A
#
# COMPACT_ATOMS: atom_id res chain seq x y z
N MET A 1 -3.74 18.45 -28.91
CA MET A 1 -4.24 19.46 -27.94
C MET A 1 -4.39 18.87 -26.54
N GLU A 2 -4.95 17.67 -26.43
CA GLU A 2 -5.21 16.96 -25.16
C GLU A 2 -3.97 16.79 -24.26
N VAL A 3 -2.85 16.34 -24.83
CA VAL A 3 -1.58 16.17 -24.08
C VAL A 3 -1.08 17.48 -23.51
N LEU A 4 -1.20 18.58 -24.27
CA LEU A 4 -0.78 19.90 -23.82
C LEU A 4 -1.63 20.37 -22.63
N LEU A 5 -2.94 20.17 -22.72
CA LEU A 5 -3.87 20.50 -21.64
C LEU A 5 -3.62 19.67 -20.38
N LEU A 6 -3.35 18.37 -20.54
CA LEU A 6 -2.99 17.49 -19.43
C LEU A 6 -1.75 18.00 -18.70
N VAL A 7 -0.67 18.27 -19.44
CA VAL A 7 0.61 18.69 -18.87
C VAL A 7 0.51 20.08 -18.24
N LEU A 8 -0.12 21.04 -18.91
CA LEU A 8 -0.25 22.41 -18.40
C LEU A 8 -1.16 22.47 -17.16
N SER A 9 -2.29 21.78 -17.16
CA SER A 9 -3.19 21.75 -16.01
C SER A 9 -2.54 21.04 -14.81
N PHE A 10 -1.83 19.94 -15.03
CA PHE A 10 -1.07 19.25 -13.99
C PHE A 10 0.01 20.13 -13.36
N LEU A 11 0.85 20.78 -14.18
CA LEU A 11 1.91 21.66 -13.68
C LEU A 11 1.35 22.88 -12.96
N CYS A 12 0.24 23.45 -13.43
CA CYS A 12 -0.45 24.55 -12.78
C CYS A 12 -0.96 24.14 -11.38
N LEU A 13 -1.62 22.99 -11.26
CA LEU A 13 -2.11 22.48 -9.97
C LEU A 13 -0.97 22.21 -8.98
N LEU A 14 0.16 21.67 -9.45
CA LEU A 14 1.36 21.50 -8.63
C LEU A 14 1.95 22.84 -8.19
N ALA A 15 2.03 23.83 -9.08
CA ALA A 15 2.54 25.17 -8.75
C ALA A 15 1.67 25.88 -7.70
N LEU A 16 0.36 25.59 -7.69
CA LEU A 16 -0.59 26.07 -6.68
C LEU A 16 -0.51 25.30 -5.34
N GLY A 17 0.37 24.29 -5.23
CA GLY A 17 0.56 23.51 -4.01
C GLY A 17 -0.51 22.44 -3.76
N VAL A 18 -1.29 22.07 -4.79
CA VAL A 18 -2.30 21.02 -4.68
C VAL A 18 -1.61 19.66 -4.51
N PRO A 19 -2.04 18.79 -3.57
CA PRO A 19 -1.46 17.47 -3.40
C PRO A 19 -1.41 16.68 -4.71
N ILE A 20 -0.32 15.96 -4.95
CA ILE A 20 -0.02 15.31 -6.24
C ILE A 20 -1.18 14.42 -6.72
N ALA A 21 -1.81 13.67 -5.81
CA ALA A 21 -2.95 12.81 -6.14
C ALA A 21 -4.13 13.59 -6.76
N TRP A 22 -4.47 14.75 -6.20
CA TRP A 22 -5.51 15.63 -6.74
C TRP A 22 -5.07 16.27 -8.04
N SER A 23 -3.81 16.67 -8.15
CA SER A 23 -3.26 17.23 -9.39
C SER A 23 -3.40 16.26 -10.56
N ILE A 24 -3.06 14.98 -10.37
CA ILE A 24 -3.22 13.92 -11.38
C ILE A 24 -4.71 13.70 -11.70
N GLY A 25 -5.56 13.60 -10.69
CA GLY A 25 -6.99 13.33 -10.87
C GLY A 25 -7.71 14.44 -11.66
N LEU A 26 -7.52 15.70 -11.26
CA LEU A 26 -8.16 16.84 -11.92
C LEU A 26 -7.60 17.09 -13.33
N SER A 27 -6.28 17.00 -13.53
CA SER A 27 -5.71 17.18 -14.87
C SER A 27 -6.20 16.11 -15.84
N SER A 28 -6.29 14.86 -15.39
CA SER A 28 -6.81 13.75 -16.19
C SER A 28 -8.30 13.91 -16.51
N LEU A 29 -9.10 14.34 -15.53
CA LEU A 29 -10.52 14.61 -15.72
C LEU A 29 -10.76 15.75 -16.71
N LEU A 30 -10.02 16.86 -16.60
CA LEU A 30 -10.12 17.99 -17.53
C LEU A 30 -9.79 17.57 -18.97
N THR A 31 -8.77 16.74 -19.16
CA THR A 31 -8.43 16.21 -20.48
C THR A 31 -9.53 15.30 -21.02
N LEU A 32 -10.07 14.39 -20.21
CA LEU A 32 -11.13 13.48 -20.64
C LEU A 32 -12.43 14.22 -21.00
N LEU A 33 -12.79 15.27 -20.26
CA LEU A 33 -13.96 16.11 -20.55
C LEU A 33 -13.88 16.82 -21.91
N LEU A 34 -12.66 17.03 -22.44
CA LEU A 34 -12.45 17.59 -23.77
C LEU A 34 -12.36 16.52 -24.87
N SER A 35 -11.90 15.32 -24.54
CA SER A 35 -11.74 14.21 -25.48
C SER A 35 -13.04 13.44 -25.77
N MET A 36 -13.98 13.41 -24.82
CA MET A 36 -15.21 12.61 -24.93
C MET A 36 -16.39 13.29 -24.22
N PRO A 37 -17.64 12.84 -24.44
CA PRO A 37 -18.81 13.41 -23.78
C PRO A 37 -18.69 13.34 -22.25
N ALA A 38 -19.32 14.29 -21.56
CA ALA A 38 -19.15 14.47 -20.11
C ALA A 38 -19.51 13.22 -19.29
N LEU A 39 -20.56 12.50 -19.68
CA LEU A 39 -21.03 11.29 -18.99
C LEU A 39 -19.98 10.17 -19.03
N PRO A 40 -19.49 9.72 -20.21
CA PRO A 40 -18.37 8.77 -20.32
C PRO A 40 -17.07 9.21 -19.64
N ALA A 41 -16.74 10.51 -19.68
CA ALA A 41 -15.52 11.03 -19.07
C ALA A 41 -15.53 10.84 -17.54
N VAL A 42 -16.63 11.26 -16.89
CA VAL A 42 -16.78 11.16 -15.44
C VAL A 42 -16.89 9.70 -14.99
N THR A 43 -17.63 8.86 -15.72
CA THR A 43 -17.73 7.44 -15.36
C THR A 43 -16.41 6.71 -15.53
N THR A 44 -15.59 7.04 -16.54
CA THR A 44 -14.26 6.46 -16.72
C THR A 44 -13.33 6.83 -15.57
N VAL A 45 -13.33 8.09 -15.12
CA VAL A 45 -12.52 8.51 -13.97
C VAL A 45 -12.98 7.81 -12.69
N ALA A 46 -14.29 7.76 -12.44
CA ALA A 46 -14.85 7.07 -11.27
C ALA A 46 -14.52 5.56 -11.28
N GLN A 47 -14.63 4.91 -12.43
CA GLN A 47 -14.26 3.51 -12.59
C GLN A 47 -12.77 3.29 -12.35
N ARG A 48 -11.89 4.13 -12.92
CA ARG A 48 -10.43 4.04 -12.70
C ARG A 48 -10.07 4.21 -11.23
N MET A 49 -10.72 5.14 -10.52
CA MET A 49 -10.56 5.31 -9.09
C MET A 49 -11.01 4.07 -8.31
N ALA A 50 -12.19 3.52 -8.62
CA ALA A 50 -12.71 2.31 -7.98
C ALA A 50 -11.79 1.10 -8.22
N THR A 51 -11.34 0.87 -9.46
CA THR A 51 -10.40 -0.22 -9.77
C THR A 51 -9.04 -0.03 -9.10
N GLY A 52 -8.63 1.21 -8.80
CA GLY A 52 -7.42 1.48 -8.03
C GLY A 52 -7.54 1.07 -6.56
N LEU A 53 -8.77 1.06 -6.03
CA LEU A 53 -9.07 0.59 -4.67
C LEU A 53 -9.18 -0.94 -4.61
N ASP A 54 -9.55 -1.59 -5.71
CA ASP A 54 -9.55 -3.06 -5.87
C ASP A 54 -8.12 -3.62 -6.03
N SER A 55 -7.23 -3.25 -5.10
CA SER A 55 -5.86 -3.74 -5.04
C SER A 55 -5.72 -4.84 -3.99
N PHE A 56 -5.13 -5.97 -4.38
CA PHE A 56 -4.78 -7.06 -3.46
C PHE A 56 -3.94 -6.55 -2.27
N ALA A 57 -3.08 -5.55 -2.50
CA ALA A 57 -2.28 -4.94 -1.45
C ALA A 57 -3.12 -4.18 -0.41
N LEU A 58 -4.17 -3.47 -0.84
CA LEU A 58 -5.07 -2.76 0.08
C LEU A 58 -5.89 -3.71 0.94
N LEU A 59 -6.28 -4.87 0.40
CA LEU A 59 -6.91 -5.96 1.16
C LEU A 59 -5.91 -6.69 2.08
N ALA A 60 -4.63 -6.77 1.69
CA ALA A 60 -3.60 -7.39 2.51
C ALA A 60 -3.36 -6.64 3.82
N ILE A 61 -3.46 -5.30 3.84
CA ILE A 61 -3.26 -4.48 5.06
C ILE A 61 -4.18 -4.92 6.22
N PRO A 62 -5.53 -4.89 6.11
CA PRO A 62 -6.41 -5.29 7.20
C PRO A 62 -6.27 -6.77 7.56
N LEU A 63 -6.03 -7.65 6.58
CA LEU A 63 -5.85 -9.07 6.83
C LEU A 63 -4.54 -9.38 7.57
N PHE A 64 -3.44 -8.67 7.28
CA PHE A 64 -2.19 -8.78 8.03
C PHE A 64 -2.31 -8.21 9.44
N ILE A 65 -3.03 -7.11 9.62
CA ILE A 65 -3.33 -6.58 10.95
C ILE A 65 -4.13 -7.62 11.75
N LEU A 66 -5.16 -8.22 11.14
CA LEU A 66 -5.98 -9.26 11.78
C LEU A 66 -5.15 -10.50 12.13
N ALA A 67 -4.34 -11.00 11.20
CA ALA A 67 -3.44 -12.12 11.44
C ALA A 67 -2.46 -11.81 12.60
N GLY A 68 -1.89 -10.61 12.62
CA GLY A 68 -1.06 -10.13 13.73
C GLY A 68 -1.77 -10.13 15.08
N GLN A 69 -3.02 -9.67 15.11
CA GLN A 69 -3.85 -9.70 16.33
C GLN A 69 -4.17 -11.12 16.78
N ILE A 70 -4.51 -12.03 15.86
CA ILE A 70 -4.76 -13.44 16.16
C ILE A 70 -3.51 -14.08 16.74
N MET A 71 -2.34 -13.88 16.13
CA MET A 71 -1.06 -14.42 16.62
C MET A 71 -0.68 -13.90 18.00
N ASN A 72 -0.92 -12.61 18.27
CA ASN A 72 -0.64 -12.01 19.57
C ASN A 72 -1.57 -12.56 20.67
N ARG A 73 -2.88 -12.62 20.40
CA ARG A 73 -3.87 -13.13 21.37
C ARG A 73 -3.75 -14.64 21.57
N GLY A 74 -3.50 -15.40 20.50
CA GLY A 74 -3.31 -16.85 20.54
C GLY A 74 -1.95 -17.30 21.13
N GLY A 75 -1.05 -16.37 21.47
CA GLY A 75 0.25 -16.68 22.05
C GLY A 75 1.30 -17.21 21.07
N ILE A 76 0.95 -17.36 19.78
CA ILE A 76 1.88 -17.75 18.70
C ILE A 76 3.04 -16.78 18.65
N ALA A 77 2.77 -15.47 18.77
CA ALA A 77 3.80 -14.44 18.73
C ALA A 77 4.89 -14.65 19.80
N ARG A 78 4.47 -14.93 21.05
CA ARG A 78 5.40 -15.22 22.15
C ARG A 78 6.20 -16.50 21.91
N ARG A 79 5.55 -17.55 21.37
CA ARG A 79 6.22 -18.81 21.04
C ARG A 79 7.27 -18.63 19.95
N LEU A 80 6.99 -17.85 18.91
CA LEU A 80 7.95 -17.53 17.85
C LEU A 80 9.16 -16.76 18.37
N ILE A 81 8.94 -15.76 19.23
CA ILE A 81 10.04 -15.01 19.85
C ILE A 81 10.89 -15.92 20.74
N ALA A 82 10.27 -16.79 21.54
CA ALA A 82 10.99 -17.75 22.37
C ALA A 82 11.82 -18.73 21.53
N PHE A 83 11.27 -19.19 20.40
CA PHE A 83 11.98 -20.04 19.44
C PHE A 83 13.17 -19.31 18.82
N ALA A 84 12.99 -18.08 18.32
CA ALA A 84 14.08 -17.25 17.79
C ALA A 84 15.17 -17.01 18.86
N LYS A 85 14.77 -16.75 20.11
CA LYS A 85 15.70 -16.62 21.25
C LYS A 85 16.48 -17.89 21.54
N ALA A 86 15.86 -19.06 21.42
CA ALA A 86 16.56 -20.33 21.58
C ALA A 86 17.59 -20.58 20.46
N LEU A 87 17.34 -20.09 19.23
CA LEU A 87 18.25 -20.26 18.10
C LEU A 87 19.46 -19.32 18.13
N VAL A 88 19.24 -18.03 18.37
CA VAL A 88 20.27 -16.99 18.17
C VAL A 88 20.50 -16.08 19.38
N GLY A 89 19.81 -16.33 20.50
CA GLY A 89 19.86 -15.45 21.67
C GLY A 89 21.16 -15.45 22.45
N SER A 90 22.01 -16.48 22.30
CA SER A 90 23.32 -16.59 22.96
C SER A 90 24.44 -15.83 22.23
N LEU A 91 24.19 -15.37 21.00
CA LEU A 91 25.17 -14.61 20.21
C LEU A 91 25.37 -13.19 20.78
N PRO A 92 26.53 -12.56 20.56
CA PRO A 92 26.74 -11.15 20.87
C PRO A 92 25.71 -10.28 20.15
N GLY A 93 25.04 -9.38 20.88
CA GLY A 93 23.89 -8.64 20.32
C GLY A 93 22.66 -9.53 20.08
N GLY A 94 22.50 -10.60 20.86
CA GLY A 94 21.47 -11.62 20.66
C GLY A 94 20.05 -11.09 20.52
N LEU A 95 19.68 -10.02 21.24
CA LEU A 95 18.35 -9.40 21.08
C LEU A 95 18.10 -8.85 19.67
N ALA A 96 19.12 -8.29 19.01
CA ALA A 96 18.99 -7.79 17.64
C ALA A 96 18.76 -8.95 16.66
N HIS A 97 19.53 -10.03 16.81
CA HIS A 97 19.37 -11.24 16.01
C HIS A 97 17.99 -11.89 16.24
N VAL A 98 17.54 -11.97 17.49
CA VAL A 98 16.21 -12.46 17.83
C VAL A 98 15.13 -11.62 17.18
N ASN A 99 15.24 -10.29 17.17
CA ASN A 99 14.28 -9.43 16.50
C ASN A 99 14.23 -9.68 14.98
N ILE A 100 15.38 -9.78 14.33
CA ILE A 100 15.47 -10.04 12.89
C ILE A 100 14.85 -11.41 12.56
N VAL A 101 15.26 -12.47 13.27
CA VAL A 101 14.75 -13.84 13.02
C VAL A 101 13.27 -13.94 13.35
N ALA A 102 12.80 -13.35 14.45
CA ALA A 102 11.38 -13.34 14.78
C ALA A 102 10.57 -12.59 13.71
N ALA A 103 11.02 -11.41 13.26
CA ALA A 103 10.37 -10.65 12.20
C ALA A 103 10.33 -11.42 10.88
N MET A 104 11.40 -12.12 10.51
CA MET A 104 11.43 -13.01 9.34
C MET A 104 10.40 -14.13 9.45
N LEU A 105 10.30 -14.79 10.62
CA LEU A 105 9.31 -15.84 10.87
C LEU A 105 7.87 -15.30 10.81
N PHE A 106 7.61 -14.13 11.42
CA PHE A 106 6.30 -13.48 11.32
C PHE A 106 5.95 -13.15 9.87
N GLY A 107 6.88 -12.59 9.10
CA GLY A 107 6.67 -12.25 7.69
C GLY A 107 6.42 -13.49 6.82
N ALA A 108 7.13 -14.59 7.08
CA ALA A 108 6.95 -15.86 6.38
C ALA A 108 5.56 -16.48 6.64
N ILE A 109 5.11 -16.47 7.90
CA ILE A 109 3.81 -17.03 8.30
C ILE A 109 2.66 -16.11 7.86
N ALA A 110 2.85 -14.80 7.93
CA ALA A 110 1.86 -13.83 7.48
C ALA A 110 1.69 -13.81 5.97
N GLY A 111 2.56 -14.46 5.17
CA GLY A 111 2.44 -14.50 3.72
C GLY A 111 2.75 -13.18 3.02
N SER A 112 3.48 -12.27 3.69
CA SER A 112 3.81 -10.95 3.13
C SER A 112 4.60 -11.03 1.83
N ALA A 113 5.36 -12.11 1.59
CA ALA A 113 6.10 -12.32 0.34
C ALA A 113 5.20 -12.67 -0.86
N VAL A 114 3.98 -13.17 -0.65
CA VAL A 114 3.01 -13.44 -1.73
C VAL A 114 2.13 -12.22 -2.03
N ALA A 115 2.10 -11.24 -1.12
CA ALA A 115 1.28 -10.03 -1.23
C ALA A 115 2.05 -8.78 -1.69
N ALA A 116 3.38 -8.82 -1.72
CA ALA A 116 4.26 -7.77 -2.24
C ALA A 116 4.56 -7.97 -3.72
#